data_AF-A0A2G5BET3-F1
#
_entry.id   AF-A0A2G5BET3-F1
#
_cell.length_a   1.000
_cell.length_b   1.000
_cell.length_c   1.000
_cell.angle_alpha   90.00
_cell.angle_beta   90.00
_cell.angle_gamma   90.00
#
_symmetry.space_group_name_H-M   'P 1'
#
loop_
_entity.id
_entity.type
_entity.pdbx_description
1 polymer ?
#
loop_
_entity_poly.entity_id
_entity_poly.type
_entity_poly.pdbx_seq_one_letter_code
_entity_poly.pdbx_strand_id
1 'polypeptide(L)'
;MAAGLTQALVIGKQHRQMQAWSRLVSHRDQHPPYVLRQYAEVASVLSANAKTIGLQPIDEDATVTMLCRAGCNNFMAPVIEDNVLCTSGVVCSPLLSLLFNHSCRPNCAISFNNGCLSLRAIDNIEIGQELTISYVDTMLPRSERRERLENVYFFTCTCSKCSDTNCGRIDQIMDRESSQPPKQLLTDFTHLPEVAPWVSCTIGLLLDCIAGTITSVQIEKGCLCAISGLPLREVSFAAFCHWRERQDECRNSDDKNARLWACVASQHVLAFYILNYSAFHPMIGLQCLTTAALSWNALVACCLIDSQCKALAITRPRIAALAHAARSILQVSSPNFLSVDTQITLLLSQLD
;
A
#
# COMPACT_ATOMS: atom_id res chain seq x y z
N MET A 1 24.80 0.92 0.78
CA MET A 1 24.80 0.11 -0.46
C MET A 1 25.79 -1.06 -0.40
N ALA A 2 27.06 -0.86 -0.02
CA ALA A 2 28.05 -1.95 0.01
C ALA A 2 27.69 -3.12 0.97
N ALA A 3 27.17 -2.83 2.18
CA ALA A 3 26.82 -3.87 3.16
C ALA A 3 25.64 -4.78 2.72
N GLY A 4 24.70 -4.26 1.95
CA GLY A 4 23.55 -5.03 1.42
C GLY A 4 23.94 -5.97 0.29
N LEU A 5 24.90 -5.56 -0.56
CA LEU A 5 25.49 -6.41 -1.59
C LEU A 5 26.31 -7.55 -0.97
N THR A 6 27.03 -7.30 0.12
CA THR A 6 27.78 -8.34 0.84
C THR A 6 26.85 -9.38 1.47
N GLN A 7 25.69 -8.97 2.02
CA GLN A 7 24.69 -9.92 2.53
C GLN A 7 24.03 -10.73 1.41
N ALA A 8 23.72 -10.13 0.26
CA ALA A 8 23.22 -10.85 -0.90
C ALA A 8 24.23 -11.89 -1.44
N LEU A 9 25.53 -11.61 -1.35
CA LEU A 9 26.60 -12.55 -1.70
C LEU A 9 26.81 -13.65 -0.65
N VAL A 10 26.60 -13.36 0.65
CA VAL A 10 26.77 -14.33 1.75
C VAL A 10 25.57 -15.29 1.87
N ILE A 11 24.36 -14.89 1.46
CA ILE A 11 23.19 -15.77 1.38
C ILE A 11 23.32 -16.79 0.21
N GLY A 12 24.29 -16.61 -0.68
CA GLY A 12 24.65 -17.51 -1.79
C GLY A 12 25.21 -18.89 -1.40
N LYS A 13 25.03 -19.37 -0.16
CA LYS A 13 25.53 -20.69 0.30
C LYS A 13 24.70 -21.89 -0.17
N GLN A 14 23.75 -21.72 -1.10
CA GLN A 14 23.01 -22.84 -1.69
C GLN A 14 23.12 -22.81 -3.21
N HIS A 15 23.78 -23.83 -3.79
CA HIS A 15 23.97 -24.03 -5.24
C HIS A 15 22.70 -23.79 -6.09
N ARG A 16 21.51 -24.06 -5.53
CA ARG A 16 20.21 -23.80 -6.17
C ARG A 16 19.88 -22.33 -6.37
N GLN A 17 20.29 -21.44 -5.45
CA GLN A 17 20.01 -20.00 -5.59
C GLN A 17 20.88 -19.36 -6.69
N MET A 18 22.16 -19.76 -6.81
CA MET A 18 23.02 -19.29 -7.91
C MET A 18 22.52 -19.75 -9.29
N GLN A 19 21.98 -20.96 -9.40
CA GLN A 19 21.34 -21.42 -10.64
C GLN A 19 20.05 -20.65 -10.96
N ALA A 20 19.30 -20.20 -9.95
CA ALA A 20 18.12 -19.38 -10.16
C ALA A 20 18.51 -17.97 -10.65
N TRP A 21 19.59 -17.39 -10.11
CA TRP A 21 20.11 -16.09 -10.53
C TRP A 21 20.46 -16.02 -12.01
N SER A 22 21.10 -17.06 -12.56
CA SER A 22 21.46 -17.08 -13.99
C SER A 22 20.26 -17.14 -14.93
N ARG A 23 19.08 -17.52 -14.40
CA ARG A 23 17.81 -17.59 -15.16
C ARG A 23 17.01 -16.29 -15.11
N LEU A 24 17.39 -15.34 -14.25
CA LEU A 24 16.73 -14.04 -14.19
C LEU A 24 16.98 -13.24 -15.47
N VAL A 25 15.95 -12.51 -15.88
CA VAL A 25 16.01 -11.65 -17.06
C VAL A 25 16.85 -10.42 -16.75
N SER A 26 17.78 -10.08 -17.64
CA SER A 26 18.65 -8.91 -17.47
C SER A 26 18.15 -7.68 -18.21
N HIS A 27 17.40 -7.84 -19.31
CA HIS A 27 17.09 -6.75 -20.25
C HIS A 27 18.30 -5.89 -20.64
N ARG A 28 19.52 -6.47 -20.62
CA ARG A 28 20.78 -5.73 -20.83
C ARG A 28 20.76 -4.91 -22.11
N ASP A 29 20.21 -5.47 -23.19
CA ASP A 29 20.14 -4.82 -24.51
C ASP A 29 19.09 -3.70 -24.60
N GLN A 30 18.19 -3.61 -23.62
CA GLN A 30 17.13 -2.60 -23.55
C GLN A 30 17.46 -1.46 -22.58
N HIS A 31 18.45 -1.65 -21.70
CA HIS A 31 18.89 -0.60 -20.79
C HIS A 31 19.47 0.62 -21.54
N PRO A 32 19.15 1.86 -21.10
CA PRO A 32 19.75 3.05 -21.67
C PRO A 32 21.29 3.02 -21.57
N PRO A 33 22.03 3.55 -22.57
CA PRO A 33 23.49 3.52 -22.56
C PRO A 33 24.14 4.15 -21.32
N TYR A 34 23.49 5.13 -20.69
CA TYR A 34 24.02 5.74 -19.47
C TYR A 34 23.96 4.80 -18.26
N VAL A 35 22.94 3.93 -18.16
CA VAL A 35 22.82 2.93 -17.09
C VAL A 35 23.90 1.88 -17.23
N LEU A 36 24.14 1.40 -18.46
CA LEU A 36 25.20 0.42 -18.73
C LEU A 36 26.60 0.98 -18.40
N ARG A 37 26.85 2.27 -18.65
CA ARG A 37 28.10 2.92 -18.23
C ARG A 37 28.26 2.95 -16.71
N GLN A 38 27.20 3.32 -15.97
CA GLN A 38 27.23 3.30 -14.51
C GLN A 38 27.49 1.89 -13.96
N TYR A 39 26.87 0.86 -14.54
CA TYR A 39 27.13 -0.52 -14.13
C TYR A 39 28.54 -0.99 -14.47
N ALA A 40 29.10 -0.56 -15.60
CA ALA A 40 30.49 -0.83 -15.95
C ALA A 40 31.47 -0.18 -14.96
N GLU A 41 31.23 1.07 -14.56
CA GLU A 41 32.03 1.75 -13.52
C GLU A 41 32.00 0.98 -12.19
N VAL A 42 30.82 0.53 -11.75
CA VAL A 42 30.67 -0.31 -10.55
C VAL A 42 31.43 -1.62 -10.71
N ALA A 43 31.33 -2.28 -11.86
CA ALA A 43 32.02 -3.53 -12.15
C ALA A 43 33.55 -3.38 -12.11
N SER A 44 34.10 -2.32 -12.72
CA SER A 44 35.54 -2.04 -12.68
C SER A 44 36.04 -1.74 -11.27
N VAL A 45 35.27 -1.00 -10.46
CA VAL A 45 35.62 -0.77 -9.05
C VAL A 45 35.64 -2.07 -8.24
N LEU A 46 34.64 -2.94 -8.44
CA LEU A 46 34.58 -4.25 -7.77
C LEU A 46 35.76 -5.14 -8.20
N SER A 47 36.04 -5.20 -9.49
CA SER A 47 37.16 -5.94 -10.10
C SER A 47 38.51 -5.49 -9.53
N ALA A 48 38.76 -4.18 -9.52
CA ALA A 48 40.00 -3.60 -8.99
C ALA A 48 40.23 -3.90 -7.50
N ASN A 49 39.15 -4.03 -6.72
CA ASN A 49 39.21 -4.28 -5.29
C ASN A 49 39.01 -5.75 -4.90
N ALA A 50 38.72 -6.65 -5.85
CA ALA A 50 38.32 -8.03 -5.59
C ALA A 50 39.30 -8.76 -4.66
N LYS A 51 40.61 -8.64 -4.92
CA LYS A 51 41.67 -9.23 -4.08
C LYS A 51 41.68 -8.67 -2.66
N THR A 52 41.50 -7.36 -2.51
CA THR A 52 41.49 -6.66 -1.21
C THR A 52 40.34 -7.13 -0.33
N ILE A 53 39.20 -7.50 -0.92
CA ILE A 53 38.01 -8.02 -0.23
C ILE A 53 37.92 -9.55 -0.22
N GLY A 54 39.00 -10.25 -0.60
CA GLY A 54 39.08 -11.72 -0.54
C GLY A 54 38.22 -12.46 -1.58
N LEU A 55 37.84 -11.81 -2.67
CA LEU A 55 37.09 -12.42 -3.77
C LEU A 55 38.05 -12.95 -4.87
N GLN A 56 37.56 -13.95 -5.60
CA GLN A 56 38.19 -14.41 -6.84
C GLN A 56 38.16 -13.29 -7.90
N PRO A 57 39.01 -13.35 -8.96
CA PRO A 57 38.93 -12.42 -10.07
C PRO A 57 37.50 -12.30 -10.59
N ILE A 58 37.04 -11.06 -10.73
CA ILE A 58 35.67 -10.74 -11.16
C ILE A 58 35.69 -10.47 -12.67
N ASP A 59 34.78 -11.10 -13.40
CA ASP A 59 34.50 -10.75 -14.78
C ASP A 59 33.58 -9.52 -14.82
N GLU A 60 34.09 -8.42 -15.36
CA GLU A 60 33.38 -7.15 -15.42
C GLU A 60 32.13 -7.22 -16.31
N ASP A 61 32.19 -7.93 -17.44
CA ASP A 61 31.06 -8.05 -18.36
C ASP A 61 29.93 -8.91 -17.75
N ALA A 62 30.32 -10.01 -17.10
CA ALA A 62 29.40 -10.83 -16.33
C ALA A 62 28.78 -10.03 -15.17
N THR A 63 29.56 -9.15 -14.53
CA THR A 63 29.10 -8.29 -13.43
C THR A 63 28.08 -7.25 -13.91
N VAL A 64 28.31 -6.61 -15.06
CA VAL A 64 27.32 -5.72 -15.68
C VAL A 64 26.01 -6.46 -15.93
N THR A 65 26.09 -7.67 -16.48
CA THR A 65 24.90 -8.52 -16.69
C THR A 65 24.18 -8.84 -15.37
N MET A 66 24.94 -9.10 -14.30
CA MET A 66 24.37 -9.34 -12.98
C MET A 66 23.71 -8.10 -12.37
N LEU A 67 24.28 -6.92 -12.55
CA LEU A 67 23.69 -5.66 -12.11
C LEU A 67 22.37 -5.37 -12.85
N CYS A 68 22.30 -5.65 -14.15
CA CYS A 68 21.07 -5.55 -14.93
C CYS A 68 19.98 -6.50 -14.38
N ARG A 69 20.34 -7.77 -14.08
CA ARG A 69 19.43 -8.71 -13.41
C ARG A 69 18.95 -8.20 -12.06
N ALA A 70 19.85 -7.69 -11.22
CA ALA A 70 19.49 -7.13 -9.93
C ALA A 70 18.51 -5.95 -10.08
N GLY A 71 18.74 -5.07 -11.07
CA GLY A 71 17.85 -3.95 -11.36
C GLY A 71 16.43 -4.37 -11.78
N CYS A 72 16.30 -5.48 -12.50
CA CYS A 72 15.00 -5.94 -13.03
C CYS A 72 14.24 -6.90 -12.10
N ASN A 73 14.88 -7.48 -11.09
CA ASN A 73 14.31 -8.63 -10.37
C ASN A 73 14.28 -8.50 -8.85
N ASN A 74 14.95 -7.49 -8.29
CA ASN A 74 14.97 -7.31 -6.85
C ASN A 74 13.66 -6.69 -6.34
N PHE A 75 13.31 -7.05 -5.11
CA PHE A 75 12.13 -6.53 -4.42
C PHE A 75 12.55 -5.46 -3.42
N MET A 76 11.70 -4.46 -3.23
CA MET A 76 11.73 -3.69 -1.99
C MET A 76 11.29 -4.59 -0.83
N ALA A 77 11.85 -4.41 0.35
CA ALA A 77 11.50 -5.15 1.56
C ALA A 77 10.41 -4.37 2.33
N PRO A 78 9.10 -4.55 2.02
CA PRO A 78 8.06 -3.84 2.71
C PRO A 78 8.00 -4.28 4.17
N VAL A 79 8.09 -3.31 5.06
CA VAL A 79 7.89 -3.48 6.50
C VAL A 79 6.88 -2.45 6.98
N ILE A 80 6.21 -2.74 8.09
CA ILE A 80 5.28 -1.80 8.71
C ILE A 80 5.91 -1.32 10.01
N GLU A 81 6.19 -0.03 10.06
CA GLU A 81 6.77 0.66 11.22
C GLU A 81 5.85 1.84 11.55
N ASP A 82 5.47 1.98 12.82
CA ASP A 82 4.59 3.05 13.31
C ASP A 82 3.32 3.28 12.50
N ASN A 83 2.67 2.19 12.06
CA ASN A 83 1.48 2.16 11.19
C ASN A 83 1.70 2.71 9.77
N VAL A 84 2.95 2.83 9.33
CA VAL A 84 3.32 3.23 7.98
C VAL A 84 3.97 2.06 7.25
N LEU A 85 3.55 1.80 6.01
CA LEU A 85 4.26 0.88 5.14
C LEU A 85 5.50 1.56 4.60
N CYS A 86 6.67 1.13 5.06
CA CYS A 86 7.96 1.63 4.63
C CYS A 86 8.80 0.50 4.01
N THR A 87 10.02 0.84 3.58
CA THR A 87 10.95 -0.12 2.99
C THR A 87 12.21 -0.21 3.83
N SER A 88 12.48 -1.40 4.38
CA SER A 88 13.67 -1.65 5.20
C SER A 88 14.93 -1.83 4.33
N GLY A 89 14.77 -2.26 3.08
CA GLY A 89 15.88 -2.45 2.17
C GLY A 89 15.48 -3.08 0.84
N VAL A 90 16.47 -3.64 0.15
CA VAL A 90 16.29 -4.39 -1.09
C VAL A 90 16.51 -5.87 -0.81
N VAL A 91 15.57 -6.72 -1.24
CA VAL A 91 15.68 -8.17 -1.10
C VAL A 91 15.89 -8.80 -2.46
N CYS A 92 16.94 -9.61 -2.53
CA CYS A 92 17.23 -10.41 -3.70
C CYS A 92 16.72 -11.84 -3.47
N SER A 93 15.59 -12.19 -4.09
CA SER A 93 15.01 -13.53 -4.02
C SER A 93 14.71 -14.07 -5.42
N PRO A 94 15.69 -14.70 -6.08
CA PRO A 94 15.54 -15.19 -7.45
C PRO A 94 14.34 -16.12 -7.66
N LEU A 95 14.01 -16.93 -6.65
CA LEU A 95 12.86 -17.83 -6.73
C LEU A 95 11.55 -17.05 -6.77
N LEU A 96 11.39 -15.98 -5.99
CA LEU A 96 10.19 -15.15 -6.06
C LEU A 96 10.13 -14.42 -7.41
N SER A 97 11.25 -13.85 -7.87
CA SER A 97 11.30 -13.12 -9.14
C SER A 97 10.96 -14.02 -10.35
N LEU A 98 11.30 -15.30 -10.29
CA LEU A 98 10.96 -16.27 -11.36
C LEU A 98 9.51 -16.75 -11.34
N LEU A 99 8.81 -16.64 -10.19
CA LEU A 99 7.52 -17.29 -9.98
C LEU A 99 6.33 -16.33 -10.06
N PHE A 100 6.51 -15.04 -9.76
CA PHE A 100 5.39 -14.11 -9.59
C PHE A 100 5.49 -12.95 -10.57
N ASN A 101 4.55 -12.92 -11.51
CA ASN A 101 4.38 -11.82 -12.44
C ASN A 101 3.66 -10.62 -11.80
N HIS A 102 3.70 -9.50 -12.53
CA HIS A 102 3.05 -8.28 -12.13
C HIS A 102 1.55 -8.26 -12.45
N SER A 103 0.75 -7.73 -11.53
CA SER A 103 -0.56 -7.15 -11.81
C SER A 103 -0.75 -5.85 -11.02
N CYS A 104 -1.36 -4.82 -11.62
CA CYS A 104 -1.81 -3.62 -10.90
C CYS A 104 -3.07 -3.89 -10.04
N ARG A 105 -3.67 -5.08 -10.17
CA ARG A 105 -4.67 -5.66 -9.25
C ARG A 105 -4.17 -7.03 -8.78
N PRO A 106 -3.17 -7.07 -7.89
CA PRO A 106 -2.53 -8.32 -7.49
C PRO A 106 -3.44 -9.15 -6.58
N ASN A 107 -3.28 -10.47 -6.61
CA ASN A 107 -3.94 -11.37 -5.66
C ASN A 107 -3.00 -11.86 -4.54
N CYS A 108 -1.71 -11.50 -4.60
CA CYS A 108 -0.74 -11.76 -3.56
C CYS A 108 0.02 -10.47 -3.15
N ALA A 109 0.42 -10.39 -1.88
CA ALA A 109 1.35 -9.38 -1.37
C ALA A 109 2.56 -10.03 -0.70
N ILE A 110 3.71 -9.37 -0.81
CA ILE A 110 4.94 -9.73 -0.12
C ILE A 110 5.03 -8.92 1.17
N SER A 111 5.48 -9.55 2.25
CA SER A 111 5.92 -8.85 3.46
C SER A 111 7.27 -9.38 3.93
N PHE A 112 8.09 -8.49 4.52
CA PHE A 112 9.40 -8.84 5.06
C PHE A 112 9.37 -8.76 6.59
N ASN A 113 9.99 -9.74 7.27
CA ASN A 113 10.09 -9.78 8.73
C ASN A 113 11.34 -10.56 9.15
N ASN A 114 12.18 -10.00 10.03
CA ASN A 114 13.28 -10.73 10.68
C ASN A 114 14.15 -11.53 9.67
N GLY A 115 14.41 -10.96 8.49
CA GLY A 115 15.18 -11.62 7.43
C GLY A 115 14.39 -12.63 6.58
N CYS A 116 13.09 -12.83 6.84
CA CYS A 116 12.21 -13.72 6.10
C CYS A 116 11.23 -12.95 5.22
N LEU A 117 11.16 -13.36 3.95
CA LEU A 117 10.09 -12.97 3.04
C LEU A 117 8.91 -13.91 3.20
N SER A 118 7.71 -13.35 3.25
CA SER A 118 6.46 -14.11 3.20
C SER A 118 5.58 -13.58 2.08
N LEU A 119 4.87 -14.51 1.44
CA LEU A 119 3.87 -14.21 0.42
C LEU A 119 2.51 -14.59 0.97
N ARG A 120 1.53 -13.71 0.79
CA ARG A 120 0.17 -13.89 1.31
C ARG A 120 -0.84 -13.60 0.21
N ALA A 121 -1.87 -14.44 0.11
CA ALA A 121 -3.06 -14.14 -0.67
C ALA A 121 -3.81 -12.93 -0.08
N ILE A 122 -4.11 -11.93 -0.91
CA ILE A 122 -4.82 -10.70 -0.53
C ILE A 122 -6.15 -10.54 -1.28
N ASP A 123 -6.50 -11.54 -2.08
CA ASP A 123 -7.77 -11.68 -2.78
C ASP A 123 -8.14 -13.18 -2.81
N ASN A 124 -9.38 -13.49 -3.19
CA ASN A 124 -9.77 -14.87 -3.47
C ASN A 124 -9.02 -15.36 -4.71
N ILE A 125 -8.51 -16.59 -4.64
CA ILE A 125 -7.71 -17.20 -5.70
C ILE A 125 -8.39 -18.49 -6.13
N GLU A 126 -8.83 -18.54 -7.39
CA GLU A 126 -9.43 -19.73 -7.98
C GLU A 126 -8.36 -20.74 -8.41
N ILE A 127 -8.73 -22.03 -8.49
CA ILE A 127 -7.82 -23.07 -8.97
C ILE A 127 -7.42 -22.77 -10.42
N GLY A 128 -6.11 -22.74 -10.67
CA GLY A 128 -5.56 -22.43 -11.98
C GLY A 128 -5.39 -20.93 -12.26
N GLN A 129 -5.81 -20.05 -11.34
CA GLN A 129 -5.54 -18.63 -11.45
C GLN A 129 -4.06 -18.33 -11.19
N GLU A 130 -3.48 -17.46 -12.01
CA GLU A 130 -2.09 -17.01 -11.84
C GLU A 130 -1.92 -16.22 -10.54
N LEU A 131 -0.83 -16.49 -9.81
CA LEU A 131 -0.44 -15.71 -8.64
C LEU A 131 0.35 -14.50 -9.08
N THR A 132 -0.14 -13.31 -8.73
CA THR A 132 0.47 -12.03 -9.14
C THR A 132 0.72 -11.13 -7.96
N ILE A 133 1.80 -10.36 -8.04
CA ILE A 133 2.19 -9.34 -7.06
C ILE A 133 2.26 -7.97 -7.76
N SER A 134 2.34 -6.89 -6.99
CA SER A 134 2.62 -5.58 -7.58
C SER A 134 4.11 -5.27 -7.57
N TYR A 135 4.63 -4.76 -8.68
CA TYR A 135 6.01 -4.27 -8.81
C TYR A 135 6.11 -2.77 -8.58
N VAL A 136 4.97 -2.07 -8.66
CA VAL A 136 4.85 -0.63 -8.47
C VAL A 136 3.79 -0.33 -7.42
N ASP A 137 3.72 0.89 -6.92
CA ASP A 137 2.59 1.28 -6.08
C ASP A 137 1.32 1.36 -6.93
N THR A 138 0.32 0.56 -6.57
CA THR A 138 -0.97 0.49 -7.27
C THR A 138 -1.85 1.73 -7.02
N MET A 139 -1.46 2.58 -6.06
CA MET A 139 -2.05 3.91 -5.84
C MET A 139 -1.55 4.96 -6.81
N LEU A 140 -0.58 4.69 -7.68
CA LEU A 140 -0.17 5.67 -8.69
C LEU A 140 -1.17 5.72 -9.85
N PRO A 141 -1.31 6.85 -10.56
CA PRO A 141 -2.07 6.95 -11.81
C PRO A 141 -1.64 5.91 -12.85
N ARG A 142 -2.53 5.56 -13.78
CA ARG A 142 -2.28 4.46 -14.74
C ARG A 142 -1.09 4.76 -15.65
N SER A 143 -0.97 6.00 -16.12
CA SER A 143 0.16 6.46 -16.94
C SER A 143 1.48 6.25 -16.22
N GLU A 144 1.56 6.70 -14.97
CA GLU A 144 2.76 6.60 -14.15
C GLU A 144 3.12 5.15 -13.80
N ARG A 145 2.13 4.30 -13.50
CA ARG A 145 2.36 2.86 -13.30
C ARG A 145 2.98 2.23 -14.54
N ARG A 146 2.43 2.51 -15.74
CA ARG A 146 2.95 1.97 -17.00
C ARG A 146 4.35 2.49 -17.31
N GLU A 147 4.58 3.79 -17.17
CA GLU A 147 5.89 4.40 -17.36
C GLU A 147 6.95 3.76 -16.46
N ARG A 148 6.66 3.60 -15.16
CA ARG A 148 7.57 2.94 -14.21
C ARG A 148 7.84 1.48 -14.59
N LEU A 149 6.81 0.75 -15.02
CA LEU A 149 6.96 -0.65 -15.45
C LEU A 149 7.78 -0.77 -16.74
N GLU A 150 7.55 0.10 -17.72
CA GLU A 150 8.29 0.13 -18.98
C GLU A 150 9.75 0.51 -18.76
N ASN A 151 10.02 1.49 -17.90
CA ASN A 151 11.38 1.97 -17.63
C ASN A 151 12.25 0.97 -16.84
N VAL A 152 11.65 0.17 -15.96
CA VAL A 152 12.40 -0.75 -15.07
C VAL A 152 12.32 -2.20 -15.52
N TYR A 153 11.16 -2.64 -16.00
CA TYR A 153 10.86 -4.04 -16.32
C TYR A 153 10.59 -4.27 -17.82
N PHE A 154 10.62 -3.22 -18.64
CA PHE A 154 10.57 -3.29 -20.09
C PHE A 154 9.34 -4.02 -20.65
N PHE A 155 8.20 -3.87 -19.98
CA PHE A 155 6.91 -4.36 -20.47
C PHE A 155 5.77 -3.38 -20.16
N THR A 156 4.74 -3.40 -21.01
CA THR A 156 3.49 -2.66 -20.78
C THR A 156 2.47 -3.56 -20.09
N CYS A 157 1.95 -3.13 -18.94
CA CYS A 157 0.94 -3.90 -18.21
C CYS A 157 -0.43 -3.89 -18.91
N THR A 158 -1.01 -5.08 -19.07
CA THR A 158 -2.33 -5.34 -19.69
C THR A 158 -3.34 -5.97 -18.72
N CYS A 159 -3.04 -6.02 -17.41
CA CYS A 159 -3.95 -6.55 -16.39
C CYS A 159 -5.31 -5.82 -16.38
N SER A 160 -6.32 -6.39 -15.73
CA SER A 160 -7.69 -5.83 -15.71
C SER A 160 -7.74 -4.35 -15.27
N LYS A 161 -6.94 -3.93 -14.28
CA LYS A 161 -6.86 -2.50 -13.88
C LYS A 161 -6.35 -1.60 -15.01
N CYS A 162 -5.48 -2.11 -15.88
CA CYS A 162 -4.87 -1.36 -16.99
C CYS A 162 -5.63 -1.51 -18.33
N SER A 163 -6.32 -2.62 -18.58
CA SER A 163 -7.00 -2.94 -19.84
C SER A 163 -8.49 -2.58 -19.87
N ASP A 164 -9.14 -2.45 -18.73
CA ASP A 164 -10.56 -2.10 -18.68
C ASP A 164 -10.78 -0.71 -19.31
N THR A 165 -11.58 -0.63 -20.37
CA THR A 165 -11.97 0.63 -21.03
C THR A 165 -12.85 1.50 -20.13
N ASN A 166 -13.44 0.91 -19.08
CA ASN A 166 -14.08 1.61 -17.98
C ASN A 166 -13.15 1.89 -16.81
N CYS A 167 -11.86 1.52 -16.89
CA CYS A 167 -10.76 1.79 -15.95
C CYS A 167 -11.31 2.41 -14.66
N GLY A 168 -11.86 1.53 -13.79
CA GLY A 168 -12.91 1.86 -12.82
C GLY A 168 -12.73 3.26 -12.25
N ARG A 169 -13.80 4.07 -12.22
CA ARG A 169 -13.84 5.56 -12.14
C ARG A 169 -12.74 6.23 -11.31
N ILE A 170 -12.19 5.53 -10.33
CA ILE A 170 -10.98 5.81 -9.56
C ILE A 170 -9.74 6.09 -10.41
N ASP A 171 -9.34 5.26 -11.37
CA ASP A 171 -8.13 5.55 -12.17
C ASP A 171 -8.36 6.81 -13.04
N GLN A 172 -9.60 7.07 -13.49
CA GLN A 172 -9.97 8.34 -14.12
C GLN A 172 -9.97 9.53 -13.14
N ILE A 173 -10.23 9.30 -11.85
CA ILE A 173 -10.11 10.28 -10.76
C ILE A 173 -8.64 10.56 -10.47
N MET A 174 -7.78 9.55 -10.57
CA MET A 174 -6.33 9.60 -10.34
C MET A 174 -5.58 10.27 -11.49
N ASP A 175 -5.93 9.93 -12.74
CA ASP A 175 -5.33 10.48 -13.95
C ASP A 175 -5.77 11.94 -14.21
N ARG A 176 -6.77 12.46 -13.47
CA ARG A 176 -7.09 13.89 -13.49
C ARG A 176 -5.99 14.66 -12.76
N GLU A 177 -5.05 15.19 -13.54
CA GLU A 177 -4.25 16.33 -13.09
C GLU A 177 -5.20 17.49 -12.78
N SER A 178 -5.58 17.65 -11.51
CA SER A 178 -6.17 18.90 -11.06
C SER A 178 -5.04 19.90 -10.96
N SER A 179 -4.88 20.73 -11.99
CA SER A 179 -4.05 21.94 -11.94
C SER A 179 -4.58 22.98 -10.95
N GLN A 180 -5.76 22.74 -10.36
CA GLN A 180 -6.37 23.58 -9.34
C GLN A 180 -6.23 22.93 -7.96
N PRO A 181 -5.96 23.73 -6.90
CA PRO A 181 -5.96 23.23 -5.53
C PRO A 181 -7.33 22.62 -5.17
N PRO A 182 -7.40 21.69 -4.20
CA PRO A 182 -8.68 21.18 -3.73
C PRO A 182 -9.60 22.35 -3.38
N LYS A 183 -10.83 22.36 -3.92
CA LYS A 183 -11.83 23.39 -3.59
C LYS A 183 -12.06 23.41 -2.09
N GLN A 184 -12.53 24.55 -1.57
CA GLN A 184 -12.78 24.75 -0.13
C GLN A 184 -13.65 23.63 0.51
N LEU A 185 -14.59 23.05 -0.25
CA LEU A 185 -15.44 21.93 0.19
C LEU A 185 -14.66 20.62 0.46
N LEU A 186 -13.51 20.44 -0.18
CA LEU A 186 -12.61 19.29 0.00
C LEU A 186 -11.60 19.53 1.13
N THR A 187 -11.40 20.78 1.55
CA THR A 187 -10.41 21.16 2.56
C THR A 187 -11.04 21.49 3.92
N ASP A 188 -12.31 21.86 3.94
CA ASP A 188 -12.99 22.34 5.15
C ASP A 188 -14.25 21.54 5.47
N PHE A 189 -14.08 20.53 6.33
CA PHE A 189 -15.15 19.73 6.91
C PHE A 189 -15.65 20.29 8.26
N THR A 190 -15.15 21.44 8.71
CA THR A 190 -15.42 21.96 10.06
C THR A 190 -16.84 22.54 10.23
N HIS A 191 -17.49 22.89 9.11
CA HIS A 191 -18.81 23.52 9.08
C HIS A 191 -19.95 22.59 8.62
N LEU A 192 -19.71 21.29 8.45
CA LEU A 192 -20.79 20.33 8.13
C LEU A 192 -21.76 20.29 9.33
N PRO A 193 -23.00 20.79 9.23
CA PRO A 193 -23.76 21.19 10.42
C PRO A 193 -24.19 20.07 11.38
N GLU A 194 -24.17 18.79 10.98
CA GLU A 194 -24.80 17.69 11.73
C GLU A 194 -24.06 16.36 11.47
N VAL A 195 -22.80 16.25 11.90
CA VAL A 195 -21.85 15.22 11.41
C VAL A 195 -22.08 13.79 11.96
N ALA A 196 -22.97 13.61 12.95
CA ALA A 196 -23.16 12.30 13.60
C ALA A 196 -23.81 11.20 12.72
N PRO A 197 -24.84 11.47 11.90
CA PRO A 197 -25.49 10.43 11.08
C PRO A 197 -24.61 9.93 9.91
N TRP A 198 -23.76 10.80 9.36
CA TRP A 198 -22.98 10.54 8.14
C TRP A 198 -21.74 9.69 8.41
N VAL A 199 -20.98 10.01 9.46
CA VAL A 199 -19.82 9.22 9.95
C VAL A 199 -20.21 7.75 10.13
N SER A 200 -21.41 7.54 10.66
CA SER A 200 -21.94 6.22 10.94
C SER A 200 -22.31 5.46 9.65
N CYS A 201 -23.01 6.11 8.71
CA CYS A 201 -23.42 5.49 7.44
C CYS A 201 -22.22 5.07 6.58
N THR A 202 -21.21 5.94 6.47
CA THR A 202 -19.99 5.68 5.71
C THR A 202 -19.22 4.48 6.26
N ILE A 203 -19.02 4.38 7.58
CA ILE A 203 -18.36 3.22 8.18
C ILE A 203 -19.13 1.92 7.89
N GLY A 204 -20.47 1.94 7.98
CA GLY A 204 -21.29 0.77 7.64
C GLY A 204 -21.05 0.27 6.22
N LEU A 205 -21.10 1.17 5.22
CA LEU A 205 -20.83 0.83 3.83
C LEU A 205 -19.41 0.30 3.61
N LEU A 206 -18.41 0.90 4.25
CA LEU A 206 -17.01 0.44 4.16
C LEU A 206 -16.86 -0.96 4.78
N LEU A 207 -17.52 -1.24 5.90
CA LEU A 207 -17.52 -2.56 6.53
C LEU A 207 -18.22 -3.62 5.66
N ASP A 208 -19.34 -3.29 5.03
CA ASP A 208 -20.02 -4.19 4.08
C ASP A 208 -19.11 -4.49 2.87
N CYS A 209 -18.37 -3.48 2.39
CA CYS A 209 -17.37 -3.67 1.33
C CYS A 209 -16.24 -4.61 1.78
N ILE A 210 -15.71 -4.43 2.99
CA ILE A 210 -14.64 -5.29 3.56
C ILE A 210 -15.14 -6.71 3.78
N ALA A 211 -16.38 -6.87 4.25
CA ALA A 211 -16.99 -8.17 4.50
C ALA A 211 -17.36 -8.93 3.21
N GLY A 212 -17.22 -8.31 2.04
CA GLY A 212 -17.58 -8.92 0.76
C GLY A 212 -19.08 -9.20 0.62
N THR A 213 -19.92 -8.55 1.42
CA THR A 213 -21.39 -8.66 1.33
C THR A 213 -21.94 -7.87 0.14
N ILE A 214 -21.06 -7.15 -0.57
CA ILE A 214 -21.32 -6.23 -1.67
C ILE A 214 -20.32 -6.54 -2.82
N THR A 215 -20.78 -6.63 -4.06
CA THR A 215 -19.94 -6.90 -5.26
C THR A 215 -19.02 -5.73 -5.61
N SER A 216 -17.95 -5.93 -6.39
CA SER A 216 -17.03 -4.85 -6.84
C SER A 216 -17.74 -3.63 -7.47
N VAL A 217 -18.81 -3.86 -8.23
CA VAL A 217 -19.65 -2.81 -8.84
C VAL A 217 -20.49 -2.07 -7.80
N GLN A 218 -20.98 -2.80 -6.79
CA GLN A 218 -21.71 -2.20 -5.68
C GLN A 218 -20.75 -1.55 -4.64
N ILE A 219 -19.49 -2.00 -4.54
CA ILE A 219 -18.41 -1.36 -3.77
C ILE A 219 -18.09 -0.02 -4.42
N GLU A 220 -17.95 0.02 -5.74
CA GLU A 220 -17.78 1.28 -6.47
C GLU A 220 -18.98 2.20 -6.21
N LYS A 221 -20.23 1.74 -6.42
CA LYS A 221 -21.41 2.58 -6.13
C LYS A 221 -21.56 2.97 -4.65
N GLY A 222 -21.21 2.08 -3.72
CA GLY A 222 -21.35 2.25 -2.26
C GLY A 222 -20.29 3.14 -1.65
N CYS A 223 -19.01 2.95 -1.99
CA CYS A 223 -17.93 3.87 -1.63
C CYS A 223 -18.11 5.23 -2.32
N LEU A 224 -18.55 5.27 -3.59
CA LEU A 224 -18.88 6.53 -4.26
C LEU A 224 -20.10 7.22 -3.63
N CYS A 225 -21.08 6.47 -3.09
CA CYS A 225 -22.18 7.00 -2.29
C CYS A 225 -21.73 7.45 -0.89
N ALA A 226 -20.79 6.77 -0.25
CA ALA A 226 -20.20 7.21 1.01
C ALA A 226 -19.41 8.52 0.84
N ILE A 227 -18.75 8.67 -0.32
CA ILE A 227 -18.10 9.91 -0.76
C ILE A 227 -19.13 10.95 -1.26
N SER A 228 -20.40 10.58 -1.51
CA SER A 228 -21.39 11.42 -2.22
C SER A 228 -21.96 12.63 -1.44
N GLY A 229 -21.50 12.89 -0.22
CA GLY A 229 -21.60 14.24 0.33
C GLY A 229 -20.80 15.27 -0.50
N LEU A 230 -19.84 14.78 -1.29
CA LEU A 230 -19.04 15.54 -2.24
C LEU A 230 -19.42 15.14 -3.67
N PRO A 231 -19.59 16.10 -4.60
CA PRO A 231 -19.85 15.77 -6.00
C PRO A 231 -18.69 14.94 -6.58
N LEU A 232 -18.98 13.83 -7.26
CA LEU A 232 -17.96 12.93 -7.87
C LEU A 232 -16.92 13.61 -8.76
N ARG A 233 -17.27 14.78 -9.31
CA ARG A 233 -16.38 15.64 -10.10
C ARG A 233 -15.29 16.35 -9.28
N GLU A 234 -15.35 16.28 -7.95
CA GLU A 234 -14.46 16.98 -7.02
C GLU A 234 -13.48 16.03 -6.29
N VAL A 235 -13.68 14.72 -6.37
CA VAL A 235 -12.70 13.73 -5.87
C VAL A 235 -11.52 13.68 -6.84
N SER A 236 -10.29 13.81 -6.33
CA SER A 236 -9.05 13.77 -7.11
C SER A 236 -7.91 13.16 -6.29
N PHE A 237 -6.81 12.78 -6.94
CA PHE A 237 -5.60 12.37 -6.23
C PHE A 237 -5.05 13.47 -5.32
N ALA A 238 -5.13 14.73 -5.75
CA ALA A 238 -4.72 15.88 -4.93
C ALA A 238 -5.58 16.02 -3.65
N ALA A 239 -6.88 15.79 -3.75
CA ALA A 239 -7.77 15.75 -2.59
C ALA A 239 -7.42 14.59 -1.64
N PHE A 240 -7.13 13.40 -2.19
CA PHE A 240 -6.66 12.27 -1.40
C PHE A 240 -5.36 12.58 -0.63
N CYS A 241 -4.36 13.16 -1.30
CA CYS A 241 -3.11 13.57 -0.65
C CYS A 241 -3.37 14.59 0.47
N HIS A 242 -4.21 15.60 0.20
CA HIS A 242 -4.61 16.59 1.21
C HIS A 242 -5.29 15.95 2.42
N TRP A 243 -6.24 15.05 2.20
CA TRP A 243 -6.92 14.33 3.30
C TRP A 243 -5.96 13.51 4.13
N ARG A 244 -5.03 12.79 3.48
CA ARG A 244 -4.04 11.95 4.15
C ARG A 244 -3.04 12.77 4.97
N GLU A 245 -2.55 13.89 4.46
CA GLU A 245 -1.62 14.75 5.20
C GLU A 245 -2.32 15.42 6.39
N ARG A 246 -3.48 16.01 6.14
CA ARG A 246 -4.19 16.80 7.15
C ARG A 246 -4.81 15.95 8.25
N GLN A 247 -5.24 14.70 7.97
CA GLN A 247 -5.72 13.81 9.04
C GLN A 247 -4.61 13.50 10.05
N ASP A 248 -3.36 13.41 9.61
CA ASP A 248 -2.21 13.09 10.45
C ASP A 248 -1.84 14.30 11.33
N GLU A 249 -1.89 15.52 10.76
CA GLU A 249 -1.74 16.77 11.51
C GLU A 249 -2.82 16.94 12.59
N CYS A 250 -4.06 16.60 12.27
CA CYS A 250 -5.20 16.77 13.17
C CYS A 250 -5.38 15.64 14.18
N ARG A 251 -4.66 14.51 14.04
CA ARG A 251 -4.82 13.28 14.83
C ARG A 251 -4.78 13.50 16.34
N ASN A 252 -3.86 14.36 16.79
CA ASN A 252 -3.60 14.66 18.19
C ASN A 252 -3.94 16.12 18.57
N SER A 253 -4.70 16.83 17.73
CA SER A 253 -5.07 18.23 18.01
C SER A 253 -5.96 18.32 19.26
N ASP A 254 -5.86 19.39 20.03
CA ASP A 254 -6.80 19.68 21.12
C ASP A 254 -8.11 20.32 20.62
N ASP A 255 -8.16 20.75 19.36
CA ASP A 255 -9.36 21.29 18.75
C ASP A 255 -10.34 20.17 18.35
N LYS A 256 -11.55 20.25 18.92
CA LYS A 256 -12.65 19.33 18.61
C LYS A 256 -13.01 19.31 17.12
N ASN A 257 -12.99 20.45 16.46
CA ASN A 257 -13.31 20.54 15.03
C ASN A 257 -12.21 19.88 14.18
N ALA A 258 -10.94 20.04 14.58
CA ALA A 258 -9.83 19.35 13.95
C ALA A 258 -9.93 17.82 14.10
N ARG A 259 -10.29 17.30 15.28
CA ARG A 259 -10.51 15.85 15.49
C ARG A 259 -11.66 15.30 14.65
N LEU A 260 -12.76 16.06 14.55
CA LEU A 260 -13.90 15.68 13.72
C LEU A 260 -13.53 15.66 12.23
N TRP A 261 -12.79 16.67 11.79
CA TRP A 261 -12.24 16.74 10.44
C TRP A 261 -11.37 15.51 10.15
N ALA A 262 -10.44 15.16 11.05
CA ALA A 262 -9.56 13.99 10.89
C ALA A 262 -10.35 12.68 10.74
N CYS A 263 -11.40 12.50 11.54
CA CYS A 263 -12.31 11.37 11.43
C CYS A 263 -12.96 11.29 10.04
N VAL A 264 -13.58 12.39 9.58
CA VAL A 264 -14.24 12.43 8.26
C VAL A 264 -13.23 12.19 7.13
N ALA A 265 -12.08 12.84 7.17
CA ALA A 265 -11.02 12.65 6.18
C ALA A 265 -10.53 11.20 6.13
N SER A 266 -10.35 10.55 7.29
CA SER A 266 -9.90 9.16 7.36
C SER A 266 -10.85 8.17 6.70
N GLN A 267 -12.15 8.43 6.73
CA GLN A 267 -13.13 7.61 6.02
C GLN A 267 -12.99 7.73 4.50
N HIS A 268 -12.71 8.93 4.00
CA HIS A 268 -12.48 9.17 2.57
C HIS A 268 -11.17 8.53 2.13
N VAL A 269 -10.12 8.64 2.95
CA VAL A 269 -8.85 7.95 2.75
C VAL A 269 -9.09 6.45 2.70
N LEU A 270 -9.72 5.83 3.70
CA LEU A 270 -10.02 4.40 3.73
C LEU A 270 -10.84 3.95 2.50
N ALA A 271 -11.86 4.71 2.10
CA ALA A 271 -12.62 4.43 0.88
C ALA A 271 -11.69 4.38 -0.35
N PHE A 272 -10.75 5.33 -0.46
CA PHE A 272 -9.77 5.36 -1.54
C PHE A 272 -8.89 4.10 -1.57
N TYR A 273 -8.48 3.61 -0.40
CA TYR A 273 -7.71 2.38 -0.25
C TYR A 273 -8.50 1.14 -0.66
N ILE A 274 -9.75 1.01 -0.21
CA ILE A 274 -10.64 -0.12 -0.58
C ILE A 274 -10.90 -0.14 -2.08
N LEU A 275 -11.03 1.02 -2.70
CA LEU A 275 -11.28 1.15 -4.13
C LEU A 275 -10.05 0.79 -4.99
N ASN A 276 -8.84 1.01 -4.48
CA ASN A 276 -7.60 0.84 -5.25
C ASN A 276 -6.86 -0.47 -5.01
N TYR A 277 -6.94 -1.01 -3.80
CA TYR A 277 -6.26 -2.23 -3.39
C TYR A 277 -7.22 -3.43 -3.33
N SER A 278 -6.66 -4.64 -3.42
CA SER A 278 -7.40 -5.89 -3.20
C SER A 278 -7.87 -5.99 -1.75
N ALA A 279 -8.99 -6.67 -1.52
CA ALA A 279 -9.78 -6.60 -0.27
C ALA A 279 -8.98 -6.84 1.02
N PHE A 280 -7.98 -7.72 0.99
CA PHE A 280 -7.17 -8.07 2.15
C PHE A 280 -5.75 -7.49 2.09
N HIS A 281 -5.55 -6.42 1.31
CA HIS A 281 -4.25 -5.75 1.25
C HIS A 281 -3.90 -5.09 2.60
N PRO A 282 -2.66 -5.21 3.11
CA PRO A 282 -2.27 -4.68 4.41
C PRO A 282 -2.57 -3.18 4.59
N MET A 283 -2.48 -2.39 3.52
CA MET A 283 -2.82 -0.96 3.60
C MET A 283 -4.28 -0.71 3.95
N ILE A 284 -5.23 -1.56 3.52
CA ILE A 284 -6.63 -1.46 3.94
C ILE A 284 -6.73 -1.70 5.44
N GLY A 285 -6.02 -2.72 5.96
CA GLY A 285 -5.99 -3.02 7.38
C GLY A 285 -5.42 -1.88 8.23
N LEU A 286 -4.31 -1.26 7.78
CA LEU A 286 -3.74 -0.08 8.43
C LEU A 286 -4.72 1.10 8.44
N GLN A 287 -5.39 1.37 7.32
CA GLN A 287 -6.38 2.45 7.27
C GLN A 287 -7.66 2.15 8.06
N CYS A 288 -8.04 0.87 8.21
CA CYS A 288 -9.11 0.48 9.13
C CYS A 288 -8.73 0.85 10.57
N LEU A 289 -7.49 0.56 11.00
CA LEU A 289 -7.00 0.92 12.33
C LEU A 289 -6.94 2.44 12.51
N THR A 290 -6.39 3.18 11.54
CA THR A 290 -6.33 4.65 11.58
C THR A 290 -7.72 5.26 11.69
N THR A 291 -8.66 4.80 10.86
CA THR A 291 -10.06 5.26 10.88
C THR A 291 -10.74 4.93 12.21
N ALA A 292 -10.51 3.74 12.76
CA ALA A 292 -11.05 3.35 14.06
C ALA A 292 -10.53 4.26 15.20
N ALA A 293 -9.21 4.49 15.25
CA ALA A 293 -8.58 5.35 16.25
C ALA A 293 -9.05 6.81 16.14
N LEU A 294 -9.13 7.37 14.92
CA LEU A 294 -9.61 8.73 14.71
C LEU A 294 -11.11 8.86 15.02
N SER A 295 -11.91 7.85 14.70
CA SER A 295 -13.33 7.79 15.06
C SER A 295 -13.51 7.74 16.58
N TRP A 296 -12.65 7.02 17.30
CA TRP A 296 -12.64 7.01 18.76
C TRP A 296 -12.25 8.36 19.36
N ASN A 297 -11.16 8.97 18.89
CA ASN A 297 -10.73 10.30 19.34
C ASN A 297 -11.81 11.36 19.11
N ALA A 298 -12.47 11.33 17.94
CA ALA A 298 -13.59 12.19 17.63
C ALA A 298 -14.79 11.90 18.54
N LEU A 299 -15.12 10.63 18.81
CA LEU A 299 -16.21 10.25 19.72
C LEU A 299 -15.97 10.78 21.15
N VAL A 300 -14.76 10.64 21.68
CA VAL A 300 -14.40 11.14 23.02
C VAL A 300 -14.40 12.67 23.07
N ALA A 301 -13.88 13.34 22.04
CA ALA A 301 -13.90 14.81 21.94
C ALA A 301 -15.31 15.37 21.69
N CYS A 302 -16.16 14.59 21.03
CA CYS A 302 -17.53 14.91 20.70
C CYS A 302 -18.53 14.21 21.60
N CYS A 303 -18.24 13.96 22.87
CA CYS A 303 -19.30 13.92 23.88
C CYS A 303 -19.96 15.34 23.94
N LEU A 304 -20.61 15.89 22.90
CA LEU A 304 -22.06 15.76 22.64
C LEU A 304 -22.81 15.58 23.96
N ILE A 305 -23.02 16.72 24.61
CA ILE A 305 -24.21 17.12 25.35
C ILE A 305 -25.18 15.94 25.60
N ASP A 306 -25.23 15.57 26.88
CA ASP A 306 -26.12 14.63 27.56
C ASP A 306 -25.90 13.12 27.38
N SER A 307 -25.60 12.54 28.56
CA SER A 307 -25.77 11.15 28.94
C SER A 307 -26.99 10.49 28.27
N GLN A 308 -26.77 9.37 27.57
CA GLN A 308 -27.75 8.52 26.84
C GLN A 308 -27.88 8.73 25.31
N CYS A 309 -26.84 9.17 24.61
CA CYS A 309 -26.95 9.40 23.17
C CYS A 309 -26.92 8.09 22.35
N LYS A 310 -28.01 7.80 21.61
CA LYS A 310 -28.13 6.73 20.59
C LYS A 310 -26.94 6.63 19.62
N ALA A 311 -26.22 7.74 19.39
CA ALA A 311 -25.00 7.79 18.59
C ALA A 311 -23.86 6.93 19.14
N LEU A 312 -23.68 6.86 20.47
CA LEU A 312 -22.68 5.98 21.10
C LEU A 312 -22.99 4.49 20.84
N ALA A 313 -24.27 4.12 20.96
CA ALA A 313 -24.73 2.75 20.73
C ALA A 313 -24.56 2.28 19.28
N ILE A 314 -24.56 3.20 18.31
CA ILE A 314 -24.38 2.90 16.89
C ILE A 314 -22.90 2.98 16.48
N THR A 315 -22.17 3.98 16.97
CA THR A 315 -20.79 4.25 16.54
C THR A 315 -19.78 3.31 17.19
N ARG A 316 -19.95 2.93 18.47
CA ARG A 316 -19.01 1.99 19.14
C ARG A 316 -18.89 0.63 18.43
N PRO A 317 -19.99 -0.07 18.09
CA PRO A 317 -19.89 -1.34 17.34
C PRO A 317 -19.19 -1.20 16.00
N ARG A 318 -19.35 -0.05 15.33
CA ARG A 318 -18.70 0.26 14.05
C ARG A 318 -17.20 0.48 14.19
N ILE A 319 -16.76 1.19 15.24
CA ILE A 319 -15.34 1.34 15.57
C ILE A 319 -14.73 -0.03 15.89
N ALA A 320 -15.43 -0.85 16.71
CA ALA A 320 -14.99 -2.20 17.02
C ALA A 320 -14.86 -3.07 15.75
N ALA A 321 -15.83 -2.99 14.84
CA ALA A 321 -15.79 -3.70 13.57
C ALA A 321 -14.61 -3.28 12.69
N LEU A 322 -14.27 -1.98 12.63
CA LEU A 322 -13.05 -1.52 11.93
C LEU A 322 -11.78 -2.07 12.58
N ALA A 323 -11.71 -2.09 13.92
CA ALA A 323 -10.58 -2.64 14.64
C ALA A 323 -10.43 -4.16 14.42
N HIS A 324 -11.54 -4.90 14.38
CA HIS A 324 -11.56 -6.32 14.04
C HIS A 324 -11.18 -6.56 12.58
N ALA A 325 -11.66 -5.75 11.64
CA ALA A 325 -11.26 -5.81 10.24
C ALA A 325 -9.76 -5.57 10.08
N ALA A 326 -9.21 -4.55 10.77
CA ALA A 326 -7.77 -4.31 10.82
C ALA A 326 -7.01 -5.54 11.33
N ARG A 327 -7.45 -6.14 12.44
CA ARG A 327 -6.83 -7.35 12.99
C ARG A 327 -6.84 -8.52 12.00
N SER A 328 -7.98 -8.77 11.35
CA SER A 328 -8.15 -9.85 10.40
C SER A 328 -7.32 -9.65 9.13
N ILE A 329 -7.31 -8.45 8.56
CA ILE A 329 -6.58 -8.13 7.32
C ILE A 329 -5.06 -8.17 7.56
N LEU A 330 -4.60 -7.55 8.65
CA LEU A 330 -3.17 -7.50 8.97
C LEU A 330 -2.64 -8.85 9.45
N GLN A 331 -3.53 -9.81 9.80
CA GLN A 331 -3.18 -11.10 10.37
C GLN A 331 -2.08 -10.95 11.41
N VAL A 332 -2.43 -10.18 12.44
CA VAL A 332 -1.58 -9.57 13.45
C VAL A 332 -0.77 -10.58 14.29
N SER A 333 -0.94 -11.88 14.05
CA SER A 333 -0.14 -12.98 14.58
C SER A 333 1.29 -13.08 14.00
N SER A 334 1.69 -12.21 13.08
CA SER A 334 3.10 -12.04 12.68
C SER A 334 3.81 -11.04 13.61
N PRO A 335 5.06 -11.28 14.05
CA PRO A 335 5.83 -10.35 14.90
C PRO A 335 5.91 -8.91 14.38
N ASN A 336 5.71 -8.71 13.07
CA ASN A 336 5.60 -7.41 12.40
C ASN A 336 4.52 -6.48 12.98
N PHE A 337 3.53 -7.04 13.66
CA PHE A 337 2.35 -6.30 14.08
C PHE A 337 2.16 -6.30 15.58
N LEU A 338 3.15 -6.68 16.40
CA LEU A 338 3.02 -6.67 17.87
C LEU A 338 2.60 -5.29 18.41
N SER A 339 3.17 -4.20 17.87
CA SER A 339 2.77 -2.83 18.21
C SER A 339 1.34 -2.52 17.74
N VAL A 340 0.98 -2.99 16.55
CA VAL A 340 -0.35 -2.82 15.94
C VAL A 340 -1.42 -3.62 16.70
N ASP A 341 -1.12 -4.85 17.14
CA ASP A 341 -2.02 -5.66 17.96
C ASP A 341 -2.26 -5.03 19.31
N THR A 342 -1.20 -4.49 19.90
CA THR A 342 -1.28 -3.79 21.18
C THR A 342 -2.20 -2.59 21.05
N GLN A 343 -2.09 -1.83 19.96
CA GLN A 343 -2.99 -0.71 19.64
C GLN A 343 -4.43 -1.17 19.42
N ILE A 344 -4.66 -2.23 18.63
CA ILE A 344 -5.99 -2.79 18.40
C ILE A 344 -6.60 -3.29 19.71
N THR A 345 -5.83 -4.00 20.52
CA THR A 345 -6.26 -4.55 21.82
C THR A 345 -6.60 -3.43 22.79
N LEU A 346 -5.75 -2.41 22.88
CA LEU A 346 -6.01 -1.23 23.70
C LEU A 346 -7.29 -0.53 23.24
N LEU A 347 -7.47 -0.31 21.94
CA LEU A 347 -8.67 0.31 21.38
C LEU A 347 -9.94 -0.51 21.69
N LEU A 348 -9.90 -1.82 21.51
CA LEU A 348 -11.03 -2.71 21.83
C LEU A 348 -11.34 -2.67 23.34
N SER A 349 -10.33 -2.68 24.21
CA SER A 349 -10.53 -2.59 25.67
C SER A 349 -11.12 -1.26 26.13
N GLN A 350 -10.94 -0.18 25.35
CA GLN A 350 -11.54 1.12 25.62
C GLN A 350 -13.02 1.19 25.15
N LEU A 351 -13.43 0.29 24.24
CA LEU A 351 -14.79 0.24 23.71
C LEU A 351 -15.75 -0.60 24.56
N ASP A 352 -15.22 -1.61 25.25
CA ASP A 352 -15.91 -2.49 26.21
C ASP A 352 -16.32 -1.75 27.51
#